data_AF-A0A4Q6GF39-F1
#
_entry.id   AF-A0A4Q6GF39-F1
#
_cell.length_a   1.000
_cell.length_b   1.000
_cell.length_c   1.000
_cell.angle_alpha   90.00
_cell.angle_beta   90.00
_cell.angle_gamma   90.00
#
_symmetry.space_group_name_H-M   'P 1'
#
loop_
_entity.id
_entity.type
_entity.pdbx_description
1 polymer ?
#
loop_
_entity_poly.entity_id
_entity_poly.type
_entity_poly.pdbx_seq_one_letter_code
_entity_poly.pdbx_strand_id
1 'polypeptide(L)'
;MASGAALAADPAPEIQRPAGARQLVGAVHTLRAIPEACARLEGAFSGEAAQPYRYAAVRTSPQCQPRARFVDYAKAQPSAAKGWKLNDVIRVPSAACPSQQAVVRVWRLPADNKPVLDGQGSARVYLKDAKENAVAGKKLPPLTMYAAEMELEGKACK
;
A
#
# COMPACT_ATOMS: atom_id res chain seq x y z
N MET A 1 20.52 -12.48 29.06
CA MET A 1 19.24 -11.74 28.93
C MET A 1 19.25 -11.07 27.57
N ALA A 2 18.44 -11.55 26.63
CA ALA A 2 18.43 -11.02 25.27
C ALA A 2 17.48 -9.81 25.21
N SER A 3 18.05 -8.63 25.02
CA SER A 3 17.31 -7.39 24.77
C SER A 3 16.58 -7.52 23.43
N GLY A 4 15.27 -7.72 23.47
CA GLY A 4 14.42 -7.53 22.30
C GLY A 4 14.42 -6.05 21.96
N ALA A 5 14.99 -5.69 20.81
CA ALA A 5 14.83 -4.37 20.23
C ALA A 5 13.33 -4.14 20.02
N ALA A 6 12.74 -3.29 20.85
CA ALA A 6 11.42 -2.74 20.59
C ALA A 6 11.54 -1.90 19.32
N LEU A 7 11.13 -2.46 18.19
CA LEU A 7 10.79 -1.66 17.01
C LEU A 7 9.84 -0.58 17.49
N ALA A 8 10.20 0.69 17.28
CA ALA A 8 9.34 1.82 17.59
C ALA A 8 7.93 1.48 17.10
N ALA A 9 6.95 1.47 18.01
CA ALA A 9 5.60 1.06 17.68
C ALA A 9 5.13 1.89 16.47
N ASP A 10 4.85 1.21 15.36
CA ASP A 10 4.34 1.85 14.17
C ASP A 10 3.15 2.75 14.55
N PRO A 11 3.01 3.94 13.94
CA PRO A 11 1.88 4.82 14.22
C PRO A 11 0.57 4.06 14.00
N ALA A 12 -0.45 4.35 14.81
CA ALA A 12 -1.72 3.64 14.70
C ALA A 12 -2.26 3.73 13.25
N PRO A 13 -2.64 2.60 12.64
CA PRO A 13 -3.09 2.61 11.25
C PRO A 13 -4.44 3.35 11.12
N GLU A 14 -4.61 4.08 10.01
CA GLU A 14 -5.88 4.76 9.69
C GLU A 14 -7.04 3.76 9.58
N ILE A 15 -6.76 2.54 9.12
CA ILE A 15 -7.74 1.46 9.02
C ILE A 15 -7.34 0.34 10.00
N GLN A 16 -8.25 0.02 10.92
CA GLN A 16 -8.10 -1.09 11.85
C GLN A 16 -8.87 -2.29 11.31
N ARG A 17 -8.17 -3.40 11.10
CA ARG A 17 -8.76 -4.65 10.60
C ARG A 17 -8.40 -5.80 11.54
N PRO A 18 -9.31 -6.76 11.76
CA PRO A 18 -8.93 -8.01 12.39
C PRO A 18 -7.96 -8.78 11.48
N ALA A 19 -7.23 -9.74 12.06
CA ALA A 19 -6.44 -10.68 11.28
C ALA A 19 -7.36 -11.45 10.30
N GLY A 20 -6.87 -11.68 9.09
CA GLY A 20 -7.61 -12.41 8.06
C GLY A 20 -7.76 -13.91 8.37
N ALA A 21 -8.58 -14.59 7.56
CA ALA A 21 -8.65 -16.05 7.59
C ALA A 21 -7.30 -16.68 7.24
N ARG A 22 -6.99 -17.82 7.86
CA ARG A 22 -5.76 -18.58 7.57
C ARG A 22 -5.71 -18.97 6.10
N GLN A 23 -4.56 -18.73 5.46
CA GLN A 23 -4.37 -19.01 4.04
C GLN A 23 -3.55 -20.27 3.83
N LEU A 24 -3.98 -21.11 2.87
CA LEU A 24 -3.25 -22.30 2.45
C LEU A 24 -2.00 -21.92 1.63
N VAL A 25 -1.02 -22.82 1.61
CA VAL A 25 0.13 -22.72 0.71
C VAL A 25 -0.36 -22.79 -0.74
N GLY A 26 0.15 -21.90 -1.59
CA GLY A 26 -0.23 -21.77 -3.00
C GLY A 26 -1.51 -20.98 -3.26
N ALA A 27 -2.32 -20.68 -2.23
CA ALA A 27 -3.56 -19.92 -2.38
C ALA A 27 -3.28 -18.42 -2.54
N VAL A 28 -3.35 -17.93 -3.78
CA VAL A 28 -3.28 -16.49 -4.08
C VAL A 28 -4.51 -15.80 -3.53
N HIS A 29 -4.31 -14.80 -2.69
CA HIS A 29 -5.36 -14.00 -2.10
C HIS A 29 -5.08 -12.51 -2.31
N THR A 30 -6.16 -11.74 -2.41
CA THR A 30 -6.06 -10.28 -2.44
C THR A 30 -5.88 -9.76 -1.02
N LEU A 31 -4.80 -9.04 -0.79
CA LEU A 31 -4.55 -8.33 0.47
C LEU A 31 -5.35 -7.03 0.51
N ARG A 32 -5.24 -6.24 -0.55
CA ARG A 32 -5.94 -4.96 -0.68
C ARG A 32 -6.05 -4.51 -2.13
N ALA A 33 -7.20 -4.01 -2.50
CA ALA A 33 -7.34 -3.18 -3.70
C ALA A 33 -7.18 -1.69 -3.34
N ILE A 34 -6.46 -0.96 -4.18
CA ILE A 34 -6.30 0.50 -4.13
C ILE A 34 -6.78 1.04 -5.49
N PRO A 35 -8.11 1.18 -5.70
CA PRO A 35 -8.68 1.57 -6.99
C PRO A 35 -8.17 2.91 -7.48
N GLU A 36 -7.90 3.85 -6.58
CA GLU A 36 -7.38 5.19 -6.88
C GLU A 36 -5.97 5.12 -7.49
N ALA A 37 -5.16 4.14 -7.06
CA ALA A 37 -3.83 3.91 -7.59
C ALA A 37 -3.80 2.84 -8.69
N CYS A 38 -4.96 2.31 -9.09
CA CYS A 38 -5.07 1.20 -10.04
C CYS A 38 -4.22 -0.02 -9.65
N ALA A 39 -4.01 -0.23 -8.34
CA ALA A 39 -3.13 -1.25 -7.81
C ALA A 39 -3.92 -2.26 -6.98
N ARG A 40 -3.57 -3.54 -7.11
CA ARG A 40 -4.05 -4.61 -6.24
C ARG A 40 -2.84 -5.29 -5.62
N LEU A 41 -2.84 -5.39 -4.31
CA LEU A 41 -1.85 -6.12 -3.54
C LEU A 41 -2.32 -7.56 -3.42
N GLU A 42 -1.48 -8.47 -3.86
CA GLU A 42 -1.73 -9.91 -3.83
C GLU A 42 -0.61 -10.59 -3.06
N GLY A 43 -0.96 -11.70 -2.42
CA GLY A 43 0.03 -12.52 -1.76
C GLY A 43 -0.37 -14.00 -1.73
N ALA A 44 0.62 -14.84 -1.49
CA ALA A 44 0.46 -16.27 -1.35
C ALA A 44 1.60 -16.86 -0.51
N PHE A 45 1.28 -17.76 0.41
CA PHE A 45 2.33 -18.60 1.04
C PHE A 45 2.89 -19.53 -0.01
N SER A 46 4.21 -19.60 -0.15
CA SER A 46 4.87 -20.39 -1.20
C SER A 46 5.12 -21.84 -0.80
N GLY A 47 5.30 -22.11 0.50
CA GLY A 47 5.81 -23.38 1.02
C GLY A 47 7.33 -23.52 0.94
N GLU A 48 8.04 -22.53 0.39
CA GLU A 48 9.49 -22.54 0.22
C GLU A 48 10.16 -21.79 1.37
N ALA A 49 11.08 -22.43 2.10
CA ALA A 49 11.73 -21.80 3.25
C ALA A 49 12.54 -20.54 2.89
N ALA A 50 13.12 -20.50 1.68
CA ALA A 50 13.91 -19.35 1.20
C ALA A 50 13.04 -18.13 0.88
N GLN A 51 11.78 -18.33 0.47
CA GLN A 51 10.86 -17.25 0.16
C GLN A 51 9.45 -17.66 0.60
N PRO A 52 9.13 -17.64 1.91
CA PRO A 52 7.92 -18.30 2.44
C PRO A 52 6.62 -17.63 2.01
N TYR A 53 6.70 -16.38 1.55
CA TYR A 53 5.57 -15.59 1.09
C TYR A 53 5.92 -14.84 -0.18
N ARG A 54 5.11 -15.04 -1.22
CA ARG A 54 5.15 -14.28 -2.46
C ARG A 54 4.22 -13.07 -2.31
N TYR A 55 4.74 -11.88 -2.54
CA TYR A 55 3.99 -10.62 -2.49
C TYR A 55 4.18 -9.87 -3.80
N ALA A 56 3.09 -9.34 -4.35
CA ALA A 56 3.11 -8.57 -5.58
C ALA A 56 2.10 -7.41 -5.54
N ALA A 57 2.52 -6.26 -6.06
CA ALA A 57 1.61 -5.16 -6.39
C ALA A 57 1.35 -5.22 -7.90
N VAL A 58 0.13 -5.60 -8.29
CA VAL A 58 -0.27 -5.76 -9.69
C VAL A 58 -1.23 -4.65 -10.12
N ARG A 59 -1.24 -4.34 -11.41
CA ARG A 59 -2.21 -3.39 -11.95
C ARG A 59 -3.60 -4.02 -11.98
N THR A 60 -4.62 -3.34 -11.46
CA THR A 60 -5.99 -3.86 -11.42
C THR A 60 -6.60 -4.03 -12.82
N SER A 61 -6.35 -3.07 -13.72
CA SER A 61 -6.79 -3.14 -15.12
C SER A 61 -5.93 -2.23 -16.00
N PRO A 62 -5.65 -2.61 -17.26
CA PRO A 62 -4.96 -1.74 -18.22
C PRO A 62 -5.75 -0.44 -18.52
N GLN A 63 -7.08 -0.48 -18.43
CA GLN A 63 -7.96 0.67 -18.68
C GLN A 63 -8.11 1.59 -17.46
N CYS A 64 -7.60 1.19 -16.30
CA CYS A 64 -7.73 1.98 -15.08
C CYS A 64 -6.93 3.28 -15.19
N GLN A 65 -7.59 4.41 -14.91
CA GLN A 65 -7.00 5.75 -14.88
C GLN A 65 -6.64 6.13 -13.44
N PRO A 66 -5.34 6.16 -13.07
CA PRO A 66 -4.94 6.40 -11.69
C PRO A 66 -5.16 7.86 -11.29
N ARG A 67 -5.83 8.05 -10.16
CA ARG A 67 -6.01 9.33 -9.44
C ARG A 67 -5.00 9.48 -8.28
N ALA A 68 -4.28 8.41 -7.98
CA ALA A 68 -3.19 8.32 -7.04
C ALA A 68 -2.06 7.50 -7.66
N ARG A 69 -0.84 7.56 -7.10
CA ARG A 69 0.29 6.75 -7.58
C ARG A 69 0.64 5.66 -6.57
N PHE A 70 0.86 4.45 -7.05
CA PHE A 70 1.55 3.42 -6.26
C PHE A 70 3.04 3.49 -6.57
N VAL A 71 3.87 3.65 -5.53
CA VAL A 71 5.31 3.78 -5.65
C VAL A 71 6.02 2.65 -4.90
N ASP A 72 7.24 2.36 -5.33
CA ASP A 72 8.08 1.37 -4.67
C ASP A 72 8.43 1.79 -3.24
N TYR A 73 8.28 0.87 -2.29
CA TYR A 73 8.50 1.15 -0.88
C TYR A 73 9.96 1.46 -0.56
N ALA A 74 10.91 0.70 -1.11
CA ALA A 74 12.34 0.90 -0.87
C ALA A 74 12.84 2.25 -1.39
N LYS A 75 12.24 2.77 -2.47
CA LYS A 75 12.51 4.12 -2.99
C LYS A 75 11.79 5.22 -2.20
N ALA A 76 10.54 5.01 -1.82
CA ALA A 76 9.74 6.02 -1.12
C ALA A 76 10.16 6.20 0.35
N GLN A 77 10.59 5.11 1.00
CA GLN A 77 10.91 5.03 2.42
C GLN A 77 9.89 5.80 3.29
N PRO A 78 8.61 5.37 3.28
CA PRO A 78 7.53 6.02 4.01
C PRO A 78 7.84 6.17 5.49
N SER A 79 7.50 7.31 6.06
CA SER A 79 7.57 7.54 7.51
C SER A 79 6.67 8.71 7.89
N ALA A 80 6.21 8.71 9.15
CA ALA A 80 5.41 9.81 9.70
C ALA A 80 6.12 11.17 9.58
N ALA A 81 7.44 11.20 9.77
CA ALA A 81 8.27 12.40 9.64
C ALA A 81 8.25 12.98 8.21
N LYS A 82 8.08 12.14 7.18
CA LYS A 82 7.95 12.54 5.77
C LYS A 82 6.49 12.81 5.36
N GLY A 83 5.57 12.90 6.33
CA GLY A 83 4.14 13.14 6.08
C GLY A 83 3.34 11.91 5.63
N TRP A 84 3.96 10.73 5.58
CA TRP A 84 3.24 9.49 5.27
C TRP A 84 2.42 9.06 6.48
N LYS A 85 1.22 8.55 6.21
CA LYS A 85 0.34 7.97 7.20
C LYS A 85 0.31 6.46 7.01
N LEU A 86 0.47 5.71 8.09
CA LEU A 86 0.23 4.27 8.05
C LEU A 86 -1.27 4.09 7.82
N ASN A 87 -1.64 3.65 6.64
CA ASN A 87 -3.03 3.61 6.22
C ASN A 87 -3.69 2.30 6.63
N ASP A 88 -2.94 1.19 6.61
CA ASP A 88 -3.49 -0.14 6.85
C ASP A 88 -2.39 -1.13 7.25
N VAL A 89 -2.75 -2.10 8.10
CA VAL A 89 -1.89 -3.23 8.48
C VAL A 89 -2.69 -4.50 8.31
N ILE A 90 -2.32 -5.29 7.30
CA ILE A 90 -3.03 -6.50 6.92
C ILE A 90 -2.24 -7.69 7.43
N ARG A 91 -2.84 -8.47 8.33
CA ARG A 91 -2.23 -9.67 8.92
C ARG A 91 -2.88 -10.90 8.32
N VAL A 92 -2.08 -11.72 7.65
CA VAL A 92 -2.51 -12.98 7.02
C VAL A 92 -1.82 -14.15 7.71
N PRO A 93 -2.54 -14.91 8.55
CA PRO A 93 -1.97 -16.09 9.18
C PRO A 93 -1.77 -17.24 8.17
N SER A 94 -0.71 -18.02 8.35
CA SER A 94 -0.49 -19.25 7.58
C SER A 94 -1.36 -20.39 8.13
N ALA A 95 -2.02 -21.14 7.24
CA ALA A 95 -2.73 -22.37 7.60
C ALA A 95 -1.77 -23.54 7.85
N ALA A 96 -0.63 -23.58 7.15
CA ALA A 96 0.40 -24.60 7.35
C ALA A 96 1.23 -24.37 8.62
N CYS A 97 1.24 -23.13 9.13
CA CYS A 97 2.10 -22.74 10.25
C CYS A 97 1.46 -21.68 11.14
N PRO A 98 0.76 -22.09 12.21
CA PRO A 98 0.02 -21.18 13.07
C PRO A 98 0.88 -20.11 13.78
N SER A 99 2.19 -20.35 13.92
CA SER A 99 3.14 -19.40 14.49
C SER A 99 3.68 -18.37 13.49
N GLN A 100 3.26 -18.42 12.23
CA GLN A 100 3.73 -17.56 11.15
C GLN A 100 2.58 -16.78 10.52
N GLN A 101 2.80 -15.49 10.27
CA GLN A 101 1.87 -14.64 9.54
C GLN A 101 2.64 -13.69 8.60
N ALA A 102 2.05 -13.39 7.45
CA ALA A 102 2.50 -12.28 6.61
C ALA A 102 1.82 -11.00 7.09
N VAL A 103 2.59 -9.93 7.21
CA VAL A 103 2.12 -8.61 7.63
C VAL A 103 2.45 -7.62 6.54
N VAL A 104 1.41 -7.02 5.98
CA VAL A 104 1.55 -6.01 4.93
C VAL A 104 1.18 -4.65 5.49
N ARG A 105 2.14 -3.72 5.47
CA ARG A 105 1.94 -2.33 5.89
C ARG A 105 1.73 -1.48 4.66
N VAL A 106 0.58 -0.81 4.59
CA VAL A 106 0.25 0.10 3.49
C VAL A 106 0.33 1.53 4.00
N TRP A 107 1.15 2.34 3.36
CA TRP A 107 1.35 3.74 3.65
C TRP A 107 0.68 4.62 2.61
N ARG A 108 0.17 5.77 3.06
CA ARG A 108 -0.48 6.78 2.22
C ARG A 108 0.15 8.14 2.51
N LEU A 109 0.67 8.79 1.47
CA LEU A 109 1.04 10.20 1.52
C LEU A 109 -0.13 10.99 0.94
N PRO A 110 -0.96 11.61 1.79
CA PRO A 110 -2.09 12.40 1.31
C PRO A 110 -1.57 13.64 0.57
N ALA A 111 -2.24 13.98 -0.52
CA ALA A 111 -2.05 15.25 -1.18
C ALA A 111 -3.36 16.02 -1.21
N ASP A 112 -3.29 17.33 -1.01
CA ASP A 112 -4.46 18.20 -1.11
C ASP A 112 -4.74 18.46 -2.60
N ASN A 113 -5.73 17.75 -3.12
CA ASN A 113 -6.20 17.84 -4.50
C ASN A 113 -7.61 18.42 -4.59
N LYS A 114 -8.02 19.22 -3.60
CA LYS A 114 -9.34 19.85 -3.65
C LYS A 114 -9.47 20.70 -4.92
N PRO A 115 -10.45 20.42 -5.79
CA PRO A 115 -10.71 21.28 -6.93
C PRO A 115 -11.06 22.68 -6.42
N VAL A 116 -10.38 23.70 -6.94
CA VAL A 116 -10.75 25.09 -6.65
C VAL A 116 -12.08 25.35 -7.33
N LEU A 117 -13.10 25.64 -6.52
CA LEU A 117 -14.42 26.03 -6.99
C LEU A 117 -14.35 27.48 -7.47
N ASP A 118 -14.94 27.76 -8.62
CA ASP A 118 -15.13 29.14 -9.09
C ASP A 118 -16.15 29.89 -8.22
N GLY A 119 -16.34 31.20 -8.46
CA GLY A 119 -17.28 32.02 -7.71
C GLY A 119 -18.75 31.57 -7.81
N GLN A 120 -19.06 30.55 -8.60
CA GLN A 120 -20.38 29.92 -8.72
C GLN A 120 -20.40 28.51 -8.08
N GLY A 121 -19.36 28.13 -7.34
CA GLY A 121 -19.27 26.84 -6.65
C GLY A 121 -18.94 25.66 -7.57
N SER A 122 -18.49 25.90 -8.81
CA SER A 122 -18.17 24.85 -9.79
C SER A 122 -16.66 24.75 -10.06
N ALA A 123 -16.10 23.54 -10.09
CA ALA A 123 -14.71 23.34 -10.45
C ALA A 123 -14.54 23.32 -11.99
N ARG A 124 -13.95 24.37 -12.58
CA ARG A 124 -13.56 24.39 -13.99
C ARG A 124 -12.15 23.84 -14.17
N VAL A 125 -12.03 22.52 -14.30
CA VAL A 125 -10.76 21.86 -14.61
C VAL A 125 -10.65 21.66 -16.12
N TYR A 126 -9.82 22.45 -16.80
CA TYR A 126 -9.55 22.28 -18.22
C TYR A 126 -8.57 21.11 -18.42
N LEU A 127 -9.10 19.98 -18.91
CA LEU A 127 -8.31 18.78 -19.21
C LEU A 127 -7.21 19.06 -20.24
N LYS A 128 -7.41 20.04 -21.14
CA LYS A 128 -6.43 20.46 -22.15
C LYS A 128 -5.22 21.13 -21.49
N ASP A 129 -5.45 22.12 -20.63
CA ASP A 129 -4.39 22.85 -19.93
C ASP A 129 -3.62 21.92 -18.98
N ALA A 130 -4.31 20.98 -18.32
CA ALA A 130 -3.65 19.97 -17.49
C ALA A 130 -2.72 19.07 -18.31
N LYS A 131 -3.14 18.66 -19.52
CA LYS A 131 -2.30 17.88 -20.45
C LYS A 131 -1.11 18.70 -20.96
N GLU A 132 -1.32 19.95 -21.34
CA GLU A 132 -0.27 20.86 -21.82
C GLU A 132 0.76 21.14 -20.71
N ASN A 133 0.31 21.35 -19.48
CA ASN A 133 1.20 21.52 -18.32
C ASN A 133 2.00 20.24 -18.01
N ALA A 134 1.41 19.05 -18.19
CA ALA A 134 2.12 17.78 -18.05
C ALA A 134 3.22 17.60 -19.11
N VAL A 135 2.90 17.92 -20.38
CA VAL A 135 3.86 17.86 -21.50
C VAL A 135 4.97 18.90 -21.34
N ALA A 136 4.64 20.08 -20.83
CA ALA A 136 5.60 21.16 -20.55
C ALA A 136 6.45 20.93 -19.29
N GLY A 137 6.32 19.77 -18.61
CA GLY A 137 7.07 19.47 -17.40
C GLY A 137 6.76 20.38 -16.22
N LYS A 138 5.65 21.13 -16.26
CA LYS A 138 5.24 22.00 -15.16
C LYS A 138 4.80 21.16 -13.97
N LYS A 139 4.96 21.72 -12.78
CA LYS A 139 4.61 21.08 -11.50
C LYS A 139 3.13 20.68 -11.52
N LEU A 140 2.88 19.38 -11.68
CA LEU A 140 1.54 18.82 -11.63
C LEU A 140 0.96 18.96 -10.20
N PRO A 141 -0.37 19.03 -10.07
CA PRO A 141 -1.02 18.96 -8.77
C PRO A 141 -0.47 17.77 -7.96
N PRO A 142 -0.21 17.94 -6.67
CA PRO A 142 0.41 16.89 -5.87
C PRO A 142 -0.53 15.68 -5.84
N LEU A 143 -0.13 14.52 -6.35
CA LEU A 143 -0.99 13.32 -6.32
C LEU A 143 -0.82 12.58 -5.00
N THR A 144 -1.91 12.04 -4.45
CA THR A 144 -1.81 11.10 -3.32
C THR A 144 -0.94 9.92 -3.74
N MET A 145 -0.02 9.52 -2.89
CA MET A 145 0.86 8.37 -3.14
C MET A 145 0.59 7.24 -2.15
N TYR A 146 0.76 6.01 -2.61
CA TYR A 146 0.68 4.79 -1.83
C TYR A 146 1.98 4.01 -1.99
N ALA A 147 2.43 3.40 -0.90
CA ALA A 147 3.53 2.47 -0.89
C ALA A 147 3.16 1.33 0.06
N ALA A 148 3.64 0.12 -0.20
CA ALA A 148 3.41 -0.99 0.73
C ALA A 148 4.59 -1.93 0.77
N GLU A 149 4.84 -2.45 1.96
CA GLU A 149 5.84 -3.46 2.25
C GLU A 149 5.17 -4.71 2.82
N MET A 150 5.84 -5.84 2.70
CA MET A 150 5.44 -7.10 3.31
C MET A 150 6.60 -7.64 4.13
N GLU A 151 6.29 -8.01 5.36
CA GLU A 151 7.20 -8.71 6.27
C GLU A 151 6.56 -10.01 6.75
N LEU A 152 7.39 -11.00 7.04
CA LEU A 152 6.97 -12.22 7.72
C LEU A 152 7.22 -12.05 9.22
N GLU A 153 6.16 -12.17 10.01
CA GLU A 153 6.25 -12.20 11.46
C GLU A 153 6.05 -13.62 11.99
N GLY A 154 6.75 -13.92 13.08
CA GLY A 154 6.65 -15.19 13.78
C GLY A 154 7.83 -16.12 13.54
N LYS A 155 7.75 -17.33 14.09
CA LYS A 155 8.83 -18.32 13.99
C LYS A 155 8.67 -19.12 12.71
N ALA A 156 9.79 -19.40 12.06
CA ALA A 156 9.84 -20.38 10.97
C ALA A 156 9.31 -21.73 11.46
N CYS A 157 8.60 -22.39 10.57
CA CYS A 157 7.95 -23.67 10.81
C CYS A 157 9.03 -24.76 10.77
N LYS A 158 8.99 -25.67 11.75
CA LYS A 158 9.89 -26.82 11.80
C LYS A 158 9.34 -27.97 10.97
#